data_AF-A0A6G0UZ68-F1
#
_entry.id   AF-A0A6G0UZ68-F1
#
_cell.length_a   1.000
_cell.length_b   1.000
_cell.length_c   1.000
_cell.angle_alpha   90.00
_cell.angle_beta   90.00
_cell.angle_gamma   90.00
#
_symmetry.space_group_name_H-M   'P 1'
#
loop_
_entity.id
_entity.type
_entity.pdbx_description
1 polymer ?
#
loop_
_entity_poly.entity_id
_entity_poly.type
_entity_poly.pdbx_seq_one_letter_code
_entity_poly.pdbx_strand_id
1 'polypeptide(L)'
;MEDIFQPYDLIATKSVRDLLTTVHGPRIAAETMTDLVPQIRKGLNSRSFEKRTAMLDLIEQIARLNGCGRLLVPFYRQLLPPFRKTKQVVVSTDISQTASDKYWDRAERTLGVLEKYGGPNASINIKYIIPQFQSSVE
;
A
#
# COMPACT_ATOMS: atom_id res chain seq x y z
N MET A 1 18.53 -13.14 15.17
CA MET A 1 17.78 -13.96 16.13
C MET A 1 16.33 -13.58 15.94
N GLU A 2 15.66 -14.43 15.16
CA GLU A 2 14.23 -14.52 14.86
C GLU A 2 13.39 -13.23 14.86
N ASP A 3 13.02 -12.81 13.64
CA ASP A 3 11.70 -12.24 13.34
C ASP A 3 10.62 -13.20 13.88
N ILE A 4 10.40 -13.18 15.20
CA ILE A 4 9.20 -13.72 15.81
C ILE A 4 8.12 -12.79 15.31
N PHE A 5 7.38 -13.23 14.30
CA PHE A 5 6.06 -12.71 13.94
C PHE A 5 5.28 -12.64 15.25
N GLN A 6 5.29 -11.47 15.90
CA GLN A 6 4.64 -11.36 17.19
C GLN A 6 3.15 -11.58 16.93
N PRO A 7 2.47 -12.48 17.68
CA PRO A 7 1.05 -12.72 17.48
C PRO A 7 0.23 -11.41 17.57
N TYR A 8 0.74 -10.41 18.29
CA TYR A 8 0.22 -9.06 18.33
C TYR A 8 0.17 -8.35 16.97
N ASP A 9 1.19 -8.50 16.11
CA ASP A 9 1.20 -7.88 14.79
C ASP A 9 0.11 -8.47 13.89
N LEU A 10 -0.03 -9.79 13.89
CA LEU A 10 -1.07 -10.52 13.14
C LEU A 10 -2.47 -10.21 13.67
N ILE A 11 -2.64 -10.18 15.00
CA ILE A 11 -3.91 -9.84 15.63
C ILE A 11 -4.25 -8.37 15.35
N ALA A 12 -3.29 -7.45 15.40
CA ALA A 12 -3.50 -6.04 15.06
C ALA A 12 -3.87 -5.87 13.58
N THR A 13 -3.19 -6.58 12.67
CA THR A 13 -3.56 -6.52 11.24
C THR A 13 -4.95 -7.07 10.99
N LYS A 14 -5.28 -8.20 11.62
CA LYS A 14 -6.58 -8.84 11.47
C LYS A 14 -7.71 -8.03 12.11
N SER A 15 -7.49 -7.46 13.29
CA SER A 15 -8.49 -6.61 13.97
C SER A 15 -8.71 -5.29 13.24
N VAL A 16 -7.67 -4.66 12.68
CA VAL A 16 -7.84 -3.50 11.79
C VAL A 16 -8.67 -3.89 10.56
N ARG A 17 -8.38 -5.04 9.93
CA ARG A 17 -9.19 -5.55 8.82
C ARG A 17 -10.64 -5.76 9.23
N ASP A 18 -10.88 -6.44 10.35
CA ASP A 18 -12.21 -6.79 10.84
C ASP A 18 -13.01 -5.53 11.24
N LEU A 19 -12.34 -4.52 11.82
CA LEU A 19 -12.94 -3.22 12.10
C LEU A 19 -13.32 -2.50 10.80
N LEU A 20 -12.44 -2.48 9.81
CA LEU A 20 -12.72 -1.83 8.53
C LEU A 20 -13.84 -2.54 7.74
N THR A 21 -14.01 -3.85 7.90
CA THR A 21 -15.15 -4.59 7.31
C THR A 21 -16.45 -4.40 8.08
N THR A 22 -16.39 -4.15 9.39
CA THR A 22 -17.58 -4.06 10.27
C THR A 22 -18.11 -2.63 10.38
N VAL A 23 -17.28 -1.61 10.11
CA VAL A 23 -17.68 -0.20 10.21
C VAL A 23 -18.56 0.21 9.03
N HIS A 24 -19.87 0.30 9.27
CA HIS A 24 -20.89 0.77 8.31
C HIS A 24 -21.00 2.31 8.23
N GLY A 25 -19.98 3.05 8.70
CA GLY A 25 -20.01 4.51 8.84
C GLY A 25 -18.83 5.21 8.12
N PRO A 26 -19.07 6.08 7.11
CA PRO A 26 -18.00 6.74 6.37
C PRO A 26 -17.14 7.68 7.23
N ARG A 27 -17.68 8.18 8.35
CA ARG A 27 -16.98 9.07 9.28
C ARG A 27 -15.95 8.33 10.16
N ILE A 28 -16.34 7.19 10.72
CA ILE A 28 -15.43 6.36 11.54
C ILE A 28 -14.33 5.77 10.66
N ALA A 29 -14.66 5.41 9.42
CA ALA A 29 -13.66 5.01 8.43
C ALA A 29 -12.64 6.12 8.15
N ALA A 30 -13.07 7.38 7.97
CA ALA A 30 -12.13 8.48 7.75
C ALA A 30 -11.22 8.78 8.95
N GLU A 31 -11.75 8.75 10.18
CA GLU A 31 -10.98 8.94 11.41
C GLU A 31 -9.94 7.83 11.58
N THR A 32 -10.35 6.57 11.44
CA THR A 32 -9.42 5.42 11.52
C THR A 32 -8.37 5.41 10.41
N MET A 33 -8.69 5.83 9.19
CA MET A 33 -7.71 5.96 8.11
C MET A 33 -6.60 6.97 8.46
N THR A 34 -6.95 8.06 9.14
CA THR A 34 -5.98 9.10 9.53
C THR A 34 -4.95 8.56 10.52
N ASP A 35 -5.36 7.66 11.42
CA ASP A 35 -4.47 7.02 12.39
C ASP A 35 -3.68 5.84 11.78
N LEU A 36 -4.27 5.12 10.81
CA LEU A 36 -3.66 3.97 10.15
C LEU A 36 -2.57 4.36 9.15
N VAL A 37 -2.78 5.44 8.39
CA VAL A 37 -1.86 5.88 7.33
C VAL A 37 -0.42 6.10 7.83
N PRO A 38 -0.17 6.78 8.97
CA PRO A 38 1.17 6.89 9.54
C PRO A 38 1.82 5.55 9.90
N GLN A 39 1.03 4.58 10.39
CA GLN A 39 1.55 3.26 10.77
C GLN A 39 1.92 2.43 9.54
N ILE A 40 1.07 2.45 8.51
CA ILE A 40 1.37 1.82 7.21
C ILE A 40 2.63 2.44 6.62
N ARG A 41 2.78 3.77 6.66
CA ARG A 41 3.99 4.46 6.20
C ARG A 41 5.23 4.02 6.97
N LYS A 42 5.15 3.83 8.29
CA LYS A 42 6.26 3.29 9.09
C LYS A 42 6.61 1.85 8.67
N GLY A 43 5.61 1.00 8.44
CA GLY A 43 5.80 -0.36 7.97
C GLY A 43 6.43 -0.44 6.56
N LEU A 44 6.02 0.43 5.64
CA LEU A 44 6.61 0.54 4.30
C LEU A 44 8.09 0.99 4.32
N ASN A 45 8.51 1.74 5.34
CA ASN A 45 9.91 2.14 5.54
C ASN A 45 10.75 1.08 6.28
N SER A 46 10.17 -0.05 6.68
CA SER A 46 10.90 -1.16 7.33
C SER A 46 12.02 -1.70 6.44
N ARG A 47 13.06 -2.33 7.00
CA ARG A 47 14.14 -2.98 6.22
C ARG A 47 13.73 -4.33 5.63
N SER A 48 12.75 -5.01 6.22
CA SER A 48 12.28 -6.32 5.76
C SER A 48 11.29 -6.18 4.61
N PHE A 49 11.57 -6.83 3.48
CA PHE A 49 10.66 -6.89 2.33
C PHE A 49 9.34 -7.59 2.67
N GLU A 50 9.32 -8.55 3.61
CA GLU A 50 8.08 -9.22 4.03
C GLU A 50 7.13 -8.26 4.72
N LYS A 51 7.63 -7.43 5.64
CA LYS A 51 6.84 -6.39 6.33
C LYS A 51 6.29 -5.36 5.34
N ARG A 52 7.09 -4.96 4.35
CA ARG A 52 6.62 -4.05 3.31
C ARG A 52 5.51 -4.68 2.47
N THR A 53 5.69 -5.93 2.02
CA THR A 53 4.68 -6.66 1.25
C THR A 53 3.37 -6.83 2.04
N ALA A 54 3.44 -7.15 3.34
CA ALA A 54 2.26 -7.23 4.19
C ALA A 54 1.51 -5.88 4.28
N MET A 55 2.23 -4.75 4.32
CA MET A 55 1.61 -3.42 4.27
C MET A 55 0.98 -3.12 2.90
N LEU A 56 1.58 -3.59 1.80
CA LEU A 56 0.97 -3.49 0.46
C LEU A 56 -0.34 -4.26 0.39
N ASP A 57 -0.36 -5.49 0.89
CA ASP A 57 -1.55 -6.33 0.92
C ASP A 57 -2.67 -5.70 1.76
N LEU A 58 -2.31 -5.03 2.86
CA LEU A 58 -3.23 -4.26 3.68
C LEU A 58 -3.83 -3.09 2.90
N ILE A 59 -2.99 -2.28 2.22
CA ILE A 59 -3.47 -1.17 1.38
C ILE A 59 -4.40 -1.69 0.28
N GLU A 60 -4.03 -2.78 -0.39
CA GLU A 60 -4.82 -3.38 -1.46
C GLU A 60 -6.20 -3.85 -0.97
N GLN A 61 -6.24 -4.49 0.21
CA GLN A 61 -7.47 -4.92 0.85
C GLN A 61 -8.35 -3.73 1.21
N ILE A 62 -7.79 -2.68 1.83
CA ILE A 62 -8.54 -1.46 2.16
C ILE A 62 -9.10 -0.80 0.90
N ALA A 63 -8.30 -0.69 -0.16
CA ALA A 63 -8.74 -0.09 -1.41
C ALA A 63 -9.92 -0.84 -2.04
N ARG A 64 -9.93 -2.18 -1.92
CA ARG A 64 -11.02 -3.05 -2.39
C ARG A 64 -12.30 -2.97 -1.55
N LEU A 65 -12.23 -2.51 -0.30
CA LEU A 65 -13.42 -2.30 0.52
C LEU A 65 -14.27 -1.15 -0.06
N ASN A 66 -15.57 -1.42 -0.26
CA ASN A 66 -16.49 -0.49 -0.89
C ASN A 66 -16.49 0.87 -0.18
N GLY A 67 -16.09 1.92 -0.92
CA GLY A 67 -16.05 3.30 -0.43
C GLY A 67 -14.73 3.75 0.20
N CYS A 68 -13.85 2.83 0.60
CA CYS A 68 -12.58 3.18 1.25
C CYS A 68 -11.50 3.65 0.26
N GLY A 69 -11.51 3.16 -0.99
CA GLY A 69 -10.55 3.57 -2.02
C GLY A 69 -10.54 5.09 -2.26
N ARG A 70 -11.71 5.74 -2.30
CA ARG A 70 -11.82 7.20 -2.45
C ARG A 70 -11.32 7.97 -1.23
N LEU A 71 -11.49 7.40 -0.02
CA LEU A 71 -11.00 8.00 1.22
C LEU A 71 -9.47 7.99 1.30
N LEU A 72 -8.78 7.09 0.59
CA LEU A 72 -7.32 7.01 0.56
C LEU A 72 -6.65 8.07 -0.32
N VAL A 73 -7.36 8.66 -1.28
CA VAL A 73 -6.82 9.66 -2.22
C VAL A 73 -6.08 10.82 -1.52
N PRO A 74 -6.62 11.50 -0.50
CA PRO A 74 -5.90 12.57 0.21
C PRO A 74 -4.61 12.08 0.89
N PHE A 75 -4.53 10.78 1.22
CA PHE A 75 -3.38 10.18 1.90
C PHE A 75 -2.30 9.66 0.95
N TYR A 76 -2.52 9.69 -0.37
CA TYR A 76 -1.53 9.25 -1.35
C TYR A 76 -0.19 9.97 -1.20
N ARG A 77 -0.20 11.26 -0.87
CA ARG A 77 1.03 12.05 -0.62
C ARG A 77 1.89 11.50 0.52
N GLN A 78 1.29 10.80 1.48
CA GLN A 78 2.00 10.19 2.60
C GLN A 78 2.39 8.74 2.34
N LEU A 79 1.53 7.99 1.63
CA LEU A 79 1.70 6.56 1.39
C LEU A 79 2.60 6.23 0.20
N LEU A 80 2.56 7.05 -0.86
CA LEU A 80 3.22 6.78 -2.14
C LEU A 80 4.72 7.17 -2.23
N PRO A 81 5.31 8.07 -1.42
CA PRO A 81 6.73 8.38 -1.52
C PRO A 81 7.69 7.17 -1.42
N PRO A 82 7.46 6.15 -0.55
CA PRO A 82 8.26 4.93 -0.50
C PRO A 82 8.21 4.09 -1.79
N PHE A 83 7.18 4.27 -2.62
CA PHE A 83 7.01 3.54 -3.89
C PHE A 83 7.76 4.18 -5.04
N ARG A 84 8.36 5.36 -4.85
CA ARG A 84 9.20 6.00 -5.86
C ARG A 84 10.42 5.11 -6.07
N LYS A 85 10.36 4.19 -7.04
CA LYS A 85 11.51 3.42 -7.52
C LYS A 85 12.67 4.41 -7.72
N THR A 86 13.62 4.46 -6.80
CA THR A 86 14.95 4.96 -7.12
C THR A 86 15.48 3.92 -8.09
N LYS A 87 15.46 4.24 -9.38
CA LYS A 87 16.19 3.51 -10.42
C LYS A 87 17.68 3.53 -10.04
N GLN A 88 18.08 2.76 -9.03
CA GLN A 88 19.39 2.14 -9.07
C GLN A 88 19.22 0.95 -9.99
N VAL A 89 19.30 1.28 -11.29
CA VAL A 89 19.50 0.30 -12.35
C VAL A 89 20.87 -0.31 -12.08
N VAL A 90 20.89 -1.33 -11.23
CA VAL A 90 21.93 -2.34 -11.34
C VAL A 90 21.30 -3.36 -12.28
N VAL A 91 21.70 -3.28 -13.55
CA VAL A 91 21.42 -4.32 -14.54
C VAL A 91 22.12 -5.58 -14.03
N SER A 92 21.43 -6.37 -13.22
CA SER A 92 21.84 -7.72 -12.90
C SER A 92 21.10 -8.63 -13.86
N THR A 93 21.82 -9.18 -14.82
CA THR A 93 21.39 -10.20 -15.80
C THR A 93 21.06 -11.55 -15.15
N ASP A 94 20.51 -11.55 -13.94
CA ASP A 94 20.17 -12.76 -13.22
C ASP A 94 18.69 -13.10 -13.43
N ILE A 95 18.47 -14.30 -13.97
CA ILE A 95 17.16 -14.89 -14.27
C ILE A 95 16.39 -15.22 -12.96
N SER A 96 17.00 -15.00 -11.79
CA SER A 96 16.38 -15.11 -10.47
C SER A 96 15.75 -13.77 -10.05
N GLN A 97 14.42 -13.72 -10.04
CA GLN A 97 13.70 -12.61 -9.41
C GLN A 97 14.07 -12.51 -7.94
N THR A 98 14.76 -11.44 -7.55
CA THR A 98 15.13 -11.20 -6.15
C THR A 98 13.85 -10.86 -5.36
N ALA A 99 13.83 -11.08 -4.04
CA ALA A 99 12.70 -10.66 -3.18
C ALA A 99 12.33 -9.17 -3.34
N SER A 100 13.31 -8.34 -3.71
CA SER A 100 13.11 -6.94 -4.11
C SER A 100 12.27 -6.81 -5.38
N ASP A 101 12.54 -7.58 -6.44
CA ASP A 101 11.79 -7.50 -7.70
C ASP A 101 10.34 -7.91 -7.52
N LYS A 102 10.09 -8.97 -6.74
CA LYS A 102 8.74 -9.40 -6.37
C LYS A 102 7.98 -8.33 -5.58
N TYR A 103 8.67 -7.64 -4.66
CA TYR A 103 8.09 -6.52 -3.93
C TYR A 103 7.72 -5.36 -4.88
N TRP A 104 8.60 -5.00 -5.80
CA TRP A 104 8.35 -3.91 -6.74
C TRP A 104 7.23 -4.21 -7.74
N ASP A 105 7.13 -5.46 -8.23
CA ASP A 105 6.00 -5.92 -9.04
C ASP A 105 4.67 -5.85 -8.26
N ARG A 106 4.70 -6.28 -6.98
CA ARG A 106 3.53 -6.17 -6.08
C ARG A 106 3.14 -4.71 -5.84
N ALA A 107 4.10 -3.84 -5.63
CA ALA A 107 3.89 -2.40 -5.45
C ALA A 107 3.21 -1.79 -6.69
N GLU A 108 3.67 -2.14 -7.89
CA GLU A 108 3.09 -1.67 -9.15
C GLU A 108 1.64 -2.15 -9.33
N ARG A 109 1.36 -3.42 -9.03
CA ARG A 109 -0.02 -3.95 -8.96
C ARG A 109 -0.89 -3.21 -7.95
N THR A 110 -0.34 -2.88 -6.78
CA THR A 110 -1.07 -2.16 -5.71
C THR A 110 -1.44 -0.76 -6.16
N LEU A 111 -0.56 -0.06 -6.89
CA LEU A 111 -0.87 1.26 -7.47
C LEU A 111 -2.03 1.18 -8.48
N GLY A 112 -2.08 0.13 -9.30
CA GLY A 112 -3.21 -0.10 -10.22
C GLY A 112 -4.54 -0.35 -9.48
N VAL A 113 -4.50 -1.06 -8.34
CA VAL A 113 -5.69 -1.22 -7.48
C VAL A 113 -6.12 0.12 -6.88
N LEU A 114 -5.17 0.93 -6.39
CA LEU A 114 -5.48 2.27 -5.86
C LEU A 114 -6.09 3.17 -6.94
N GLU A 115 -5.59 3.15 -8.16
CA GLU A 115 -6.18 3.85 -9.30
C GLU A 115 -7.62 3.38 -9.57
N LYS A 116 -7.84 2.06 -9.64
CA LYS A 116 -9.15 1.46 -9.95
C LYS A 116 -10.22 1.81 -8.91
N TYR A 117 -9.89 1.81 -7.62
CA TYR A 117 -10.86 2.05 -6.55
C TYR A 117 -10.85 3.49 -5.99
N GLY A 118 -9.82 4.29 -6.29
CA GLY A 118 -9.69 5.68 -5.85
C GLY A 118 -10.54 6.67 -6.64
N GLY A 119 -11.12 6.26 -7.77
CA GLY A 119 -12.00 7.09 -8.59
C GLY A 119 -11.26 8.05 -9.53
N PRO A 120 -11.96 9.03 -10.13
CA PRO A 120 -11.46 9.79 -11.28
C PRO A 120 -10.20 10.64 -10.98
N ASN A 121 -10.00 11.03 -9.72
CA ASN A 121 -8.85 11.84 -9.31
C ASN A 121 -7.64 10.98 -8.89
N ALA A 122 -7.77 9.66 -8.79
CA ALA A 122 -6.71 8.81 -8.26
C ALA A 122 -5.48 8.80 -9.16
N SER A 123 -5.68 8.62 -10.48
CA SER A 123 -4.60 8.57 -11.47
C SER A 123 -3.76 9.86 -11.48
N ILE A 124 -4.41 11.03 -11.43
CA ILE A 124 -3.76 12.34 -11.37
C ILE A 124 -2.93 12.50 -10.09
N ASN A 125 -3.50 12.12 -8.94
CA ASN A 125 -2.78 12.20 -7.66
C ASN A 125 -1.58 11.24 -7.60
N ILE A 126 -1.72 10.01 -8.14
CA ILE A 126 -0.62 9.04 -8.21
C ILE A 126 0.49 9.56 -9.12
N LYS A 127 0.16 10.02 -10.35
CA LYS A 127 1.13 10.56 -11.32
C LYS A 127 1.88 11.79 -10.79
N TYR A 128 1.21 12.63 -10.00
CA TYR A 128 1.85 13.79 -9.36
C TYR A 128 2.96 13.38 -8.38
N ILE A 129 2.82 12.24 -7.70
CA ILE A 129 3.78 11.77 -6.69
C ILE A 129 4.82 10.82 -7.32
N ILE A 130 4.38 9.97 -8.23
CA ILE A 130 5.20 8.98 -8.93
C ILE A 130 5.08 9.24 -10.45
N PRO A 131 5.92 10.12 -11.02
CA PRO A 131 5.86 10.45 -12.44
C PRO A 131 6.07 9.23 -13.36
N GLN A 132 6.79 8.22 -12.88
CA GLN A 132 7.03 6.97 -13.62
C GLN A 132 5.85 5.98 -13.59
N PHE A 133 4.75 6.29 -12.90
CA PHE A 133 3.59 5.41 -12.85
C PHE A 133 2.90 5.35 -14.22
N GLN A 134 2.80 4.14 -14.77
CA GLN A 134 1.99 3.87 -15.94
C GLN A 134 0.61 3.41 -15.48
N SER A 135 -0.41 4.15 -15.91
CA SER A 135 -1.80 3.80 -15.62
C SER A 135 -2.10 2.42 -16.19
N SER A 136 -2.67 1.55 -15.35
CA SER A 136 -3.01 0.17 -15.72
C SER A 136 -4.49 0.02 -16.09
N VAL A 137 -5.22 1.13 -16.14
CA VAL A 137 -6.65 1.18 -16.45
C VAL A 137 -6.81 2.08 -17.67
N GLU A 138 -6.93 1.45 -18.85
CA GLU A 138 -7.50 2.09 -20.05
C GLU A 138 -9.01 2.23 -19.92
#